data_AF-A0A6B2YSB3-F1
#
_entry.id   AF-A0A6B2YSB3-F1
#
_cell.length_a   1.000
_cell.length_b   1.000
_cell.length_c   1.000
_cell.angle_alpha   90.00
_cell.angle_beta   90.00
_cell.angle_gamma   90.00
#
_symmetry.space_group_name_H-M   'P 1'
#
loop_
_entity.id
_entity.type
_entity.pdbx_description
1 polymer ?
#
loop_
_entity_poly.entity_id
_entity_poly.type
_entity_poly.pdbx_seq_one_letter_code
_entity_poly.pdbx_strand_id
1 'polypeptide(L)'
;ARSDLHWAHGLLERAVDLCPGDPAAARRLGEVRLALGRTGEGAELLRRVRDSGADEVEAAHARLALAVLDPGGGPGPAAVARTVLPVFEAAGDSTGRARAHLRLAQQFQRSGRHEEAERDQARALEHAVLAGAEPERAGALGAIGISLWRGPVPVPAAVVRCRTLLAAHGAGRPTVRVTLNCPLAVLYALQGRTEEARGCLAEAERLAGKLGFAEAEVFLPVFRATVEALSGRTAAALELLGRADAAARRTGAAGMRTAVALDAARLELDEGREDLAAARLA
;
A
#
# COMPACT_ATOMS: atom_id res chain seq x y z
N ALA A 1 -10.78 6.10 -14.79
CA ALA A 1 -10.15 5.41 -15.93
C ALA A 1 -10.41 3.91 -15.78
N ARG A 2 -10.66 3.17 -16.87
CA ARG A 2 -10.78 1.70 -16.80
C ARG A 2 -9.45 1.14 -16.29
N SER A 3 -9.44 0.56 -15.10
CA SER A 3 -8.29 -0.11 -14.49
C SER A 3 -8.00 -1.47 -15.15
N ASP A 4 -8.05 -1.52 -16.48
CA ASP A 4 -7.72 -2.73 -17.24
C ASP A 4 -6.22 -2.72 -17.55
N LEU A 5 -5.46 -3.39 -16.69
CA LEU A 5 -4.01 -3.51 -16.80
C LEU A 5 -3.59 -4.23 -18.10
N HIS A 6 -4.40 -5.16 -18.62
CA HIS A 6 -4.10 -5.87 -19.86
C HIS A 6 -4.26 -4.95 -21.07
N TRP A 7 -5.31 -4.12 -21.07
CA TRP A 7 -5.49 -3.11 -22.11
C TRP A 7 -4.40 -2.03 -22.05
N ALA A 8 -4.04 -1.56 -20.85
CA ALA A 8 -2.95 -0.61 -20.67
C ALA A 8 -1.61 -1.20 -21.16
N HIS A 9 -1.35 -2.47 -20.87
CA HIS A 9 -0.16 -3.18 -21.36
C HIS A 9 -0.09 -3.18 -22.89
N GLY A 10 -1.15 -3.63 -23.58
CA GLY A 10 -1.15 -3.69 -25.05
C GLY A 10 -1.10 -2.33 -25.75
N LEU A 11 -1.52 -1.25 -25.08
CA LEU A 11 -1.30 0.11 -25.58
C LEU A 11 0.14 0.58 -25.41
N LEU A 12 0.72 0.34 -24.23
CA LEU A 12 2.08 0.78 -23.91
C LEU A 12 3.13 -0.02 -24.69
N GLU A 13 2.90 -1.30 -24.95
CA GLU A 13 3.75 -2.10 -25.83
C GLU A 13 3.80 -1.48 -27.24
N ARG A 14 2.64 -1.20 -27.83
CA ARG A 14 2.58 -0.52 -29.14
C ARG A 14 3.24 0.85 -29.12
N ALA A 15 3.09 1.62 -28.04
CA ALA A 15 3.74 2.92 -27.92
C ALA A 15 5.27 2.80 -27.91
N VAL A 16 5.82 1.82 -27.18
CA VAL A 16 7.25 1.53 -27.17
C VAL A 16 7.73 1.03 -28.52
N ASP A 17 6.96 0.17 -29.21
CA ASP A 17 7.33 -0.32 -30.54
C ASP A 17 7.37 0.80 -31.59
N LEU A 18 6.43 1.75 -31.51
CA LEU A 18 6.38 2.91 -32.40
C LEU A 18 7.46 3.96 -32.07
N CYS A 19 7.81 4.10 -30.79
CA CYS A 19 8.79 5.07 -30.29
C CYS A 19 9.77 4.42 -29.30
N PRO A 20 10.77 3.62 -29.76
CA PRO A 20 11.66 2.86 -28.88
C PRO A 20 12.54 3.68 -27.92
N GLY A 21 12.63 4.99 -28.15
CA GLY A 21 13.39 5.93 -27.33
C GLY A 21 12.55 6.74 -26.34
N ASP A 22 11.24 6.53 -26.23
CA ASP A 22 10.39 7.27 -25.27
C ASP A 22 10.55 6.69 -23.84
N PRO A 23 11.25 7.41 -22.94
CA PRO A 23 11.50 6.92 -21.59
C PRO A 23 10.19 6.83 -20.77
N ALA A 24 9.20 7.67 -21.05
CA ALA A 24 7.94 7.68 -20.32
C ALA A 24 7.07 6.48 -20.70
N ALA A 25 6.98 6.14 -21.98
CA ALA A 25 6.29 4.93 -22.43
C ALA A 25 6.97 3.66 -21.89
N ALA A 26 8.30 3.58 -21.97
CA ALA A 26 9.08 2.45 -21.46
C ALA A 26 8.91 2.28 -19.94
N ARG A 27 8.94 3.37 -19.17
CA ARG A 27 8.71 3.33 -17.72
C ARG A 27 7.30 2.83 -17.40
N ARG A 28 6.28 3.42 -18.01
CA ARG A 28 4.87 3.03 -17.76
C ARG A 28 4.64 1.57 -18.11
N LEU A 29 5.22 1.08 -19.21
CA LEU A 29 5.18 -0.33 -19.56
C LEU A 29 5.84 -1.21 -18.49
N GLY A 30 7.00 -0.78 -17.99
CA GLY A 30 7.67 -1.43 -16.87
C GLY A 30 6.78 -1.55 -15.63
N GLU A 31 6.15 -0.45 -15.20
CA GLU A 31 5.22 -0.44 -14.05
C GLU A 31 4.00 -1.36 -14.28
N VAL A 32 3.42 -1.35 -15.47
CA VAL A 32 2.27 -2.23 -15.79
C VAL A 32 2.69 -3.70 -15.79
N ARG A 33 3.87 -4.03 -16.31
CA ARG A 33 4.40 -5.41 -16.26
C ARG A 33 4.65 -5.87 -14.82
N LEU A 34 5.16 -5.00 -13.95
CA LEU A 34 5.24 -5.29 -12.51
C LEU A 34 3.84 -5.57 -11.92
N ALA A 35 2.85 -4.73 -12.22
CA ALA A 35 1.48 -4.91 -11.72
C ALA A 35 0.80 -6.19 -12.24
N LEU A 36 1.19 -6.67 -13.43
CA LEU A 36 0.74 -7.94 -14.00
C LEU A 36 1.54 -9.17 -13.49
N GLY A 37 2.48 -8.98 -12.56
CA GLY A 37 3.32 -10.06 -12.02
C GLY A 37 4.49 -10.47 -12.92
N ARG A 38 4.73 -9.78 -14.04
CA ARG A 38 5.90 -9.97 -14.92
C ARG A 38 7.10 -9.21 -14.37
N THR A 39 7.49 -9.58 -13.15
CA THR A 39 8.44 -8.82 -12.32
C THR A 39 9.80 -8.65 -12.98
N GLY A 40 10.34 -9.71 -13.59
CA GLY A 40 11.65 -9.67 -14.27
C GLY A 40 11.67 -8.69 -15.44
N GLU A 41 10.70 -8.82 -16.36
CA GLU A 41 10.58 -7.96 -17.54
C GLU A 41 10.32 -6.50 -17.18
N GLY A 42 9.44 -6.25 -16.20
CA GLY A 42 9.13 -4.91 -15.73
C GLY A 42 10.34 -4.24 -15.09
N ALA A 43 11.07 -4.95 -14.24
CA ALA A 43 12.28 -4.44 -13.60
C ALA A 43 13.39 -4.15 -14.63
N GLU A 44 13.55 -4.98 -15.65
CA GLU A 44 14.54 -4.76 -16.72
C GLU A 44 14.25 -3.48 -17.51
N LEU A 45 12.98 -3.24 -17.88
CA LEU A 45 12.58 -1.98 -18.51
C LEU A 45 12.88 -0.77 -17.63
N LEU A 46 12.54 -0.84 -16.34
CA LEU A 46 12.83 0.26 -15.41
C LEU A 46 14.32 0.51 -15.23
N ARG A 47 15.17 -0.53 -15.21
CA ARG A 47 16.63 -0.36 -15.18
C ARG A 47 17.13 0.35 -16.44
N ARG A 48 16.62 -0.02 -17.61
CA ARG A 48 16.95 0.67 -18.86
C ARG A 48 16.56 2.16 -18.83
N VAL A 49 15.36 2.49 -18.35
CA VAL A 49 14.94 3.90 -18.20
C VAL A 49 15.88 4.64 -17.24
N ARG A 50 16.16 4.07 -16.06
CA ARG A 50 17.08 4.64 -15.06
C ARG A 50 18.47 4.92 -15.63
N ASP A 51 18.99 3.99 -16.42
CA ASP A 51 20.39 4.00 -16.90
C ASP A 51 20.55 4.78 -18.22
N SER A 52 19.46 5.02 -18.95
CA SER A 52 19.48 5.77 -20.22
C SER A 52 19.94 7.22 -20.07
N GLY A 53 19.70 7.85 -18.91
CA GLY A 53 19.98 9.27 -18.67
C GLY A 53 19.20 10.24 -19.56
N ALA A 54 18.22 9.77 -20.35
CA ALA A 54 17.52 10.56 -21.35
C ALA A 54 16.54 11.58 -20.75
N ASP A 55 15.91 11.24 -19.63
CA ASP A 55 14.99 12.10 -18.89
C ASP A 55 15.18 11.86 -17.38
N GLU A 56 15.50 12.94 -16.65
CA GLU A 56 15.80 12.85 -15.22
C GLU A 56 14.57 12.49 -14.38
N VAL A 57 13.39 12.94 -14.77
CA VAL A 57 12.11 12.68 -14.08
C VAL A 57 11.71 11.23 -14.27
N GLU A 58 11.79 10.71 -15.50
CA GLU A 58 11.48 9.32 -15.79
C GLU A 58 12.49 8.37 -15.14
N ALA A 59 13.78 8.73 -15.12
CA ALA A 59 14.80 8.02 -14.36
C ALA A 59 14.54 8.05 -12.85
N ALA A 60 14.07 9.18 -12.31
CA ALA A 60 13.69 9.32 -10.89
C ALA A 60 12.52 8.40 -10.51
N HIS A 61 11.47 8.32 -11.33
CA HIS A 61 10.40 7.34 -11.14
C HIS A 61 10.92 5.91 -11.18
N ALA A 62 11.74 5.57 -12.17
CA ALA A 62 12.30 4.23 -12.31
C ALA A 62 13.16 3.83 -11.10
N ARG A 63 13.99 4.74 -10.58
CA ARG A 63 14.75 4.53 -9.33
C ARG A 63 13.84 4.23 -8.16
N LEU A 64 12.77 5.02 -7.98
CA LEU A 64 11.84 4.83 -6.88
C LEU A 64 11.07 3.51 -7.00
N ALA A 65 10.61 3.14 -8.20
CA ALA A 65 9.91 1.88 -8.45
C ALA A 65 10.80 0.66 -8.19
N LEU A 66 12.07 0.70 -8.63
CA LEU A 66 13.04 -0.36 -8.37
C LEU A 66 13.37 -0.51 -6.89
N ALA A 67 13.52 0.60 -6.15
CA ALA A 67 13.78 0.56 -4.71
C ALA A 67 12.62 -0.05 -3.92
N VAL A 68 11.38 0.13 -4.40
CA VAL A 68 10.18 -0.49 -3.82
C VAL A 68 10.13 -1.99 -4.12
N LEU A 69 10.55 -2.38 -5.32
CA LEU A 69 10.54 -3.78 -5.74
C LEU A 69 11.57 -4.63 -4.97
N ASP A 70 12.75 -4.08 -4.71
CA ASP A 70 13.80 -4.73 -3.94
C ASP A 70 14.35 -3.81 -2.83
N PRO A 71 13.66 -3.72 -1.68
CA PRO A 71 14.08 -2.88 -0.56
C PRO A 71 15.41 -3.31 0.09
N GLY A 72 15.88 -4.53 -0.18
CA GLY A 72 17.09 -5.11 0.43
C GLY A 72 18.34 -5.05 -0.47
N GLY A 73 18.17 -4.90 -1.79
CA GLY A 73 19.26 -4.86 -2.76
C GLY A 73 20.00 -3.53 -2.89
N GLY A 74 19.80 -2.57 -1.98
CA GLY A 74 20.44 -1.26 -2.03
C GLY A 74 19.83 -0.25 -1.05
N PRO A 75 19.96 1.07 -1.33
CA PRO A 75 19.29 2.10 -0.53
C PRO A 75 17.78 1.85 -0.53
N GLY A 76 17.18 1.72 0.66
CA GLY A 76 15.76 1.44 0.79
C GLY A 76 14.87 2.55 0.18
N PRO A 77 13.55 2.27 -0.02
CA PRO A 77 12.64 3.18 -0.73
C PRO A 77 12.62 4.62 -0.22
N ALA A 78 12.74 4.83 1.09
CA ALA A 78 12.72 6.15 1.68
C ALA A 78 14.02 6.93 1.47
N ALA A 79 15.17 6.24 1.41
CA ALA A 79 16.43 6.88 1.05
C ALA A 79 16.40 7.35 -0.40
N VAL A 80 15.91 6.50 -1.32
CA VAL A 80 15.70 6.88 -2.71
C VAL A 80 14.66 7.99 -2.85
N ALA A 81 13.55 7.93 -2.11
CA ALA A 81 12.55 9.00 -2.12
C ALA A 81 13.14 10.37 -1.76
N ARG A 82 14.05 10.45 -0.77
CA ARG A 82 14.74 11.70 -0.42
C ARG A 82 15.61 12.23 -1.55
N THR A 83 16.24 11.36 -2.34
CA THR A 83 17.11 11.80 -3.44
C THR A 83 16.34 12.23 -4.67
N VAL A 84 15.18 11.61 -4.95
CA VAL A 84 14.37 11.92 -6.14
C VAL A 84 13.33 13.01 -5.91
N LEU A 85 12.94 13.29 -4.66
CA LEU A 85 11.93 14.32 -4.37
C LEU A 85 12.28 15.70 -4.95
N PRO A 86 13.53 16.22 -4.83
CA PRO A 86 13.89 17.50 -5.44
C PRO A 86 13.74 17.52 -6.98
N VAL A 87 13.95 16.38 -7.64
CA VAL A 87 13.76 16.25 -9.10
C VAL A 87 12.28 16.42 -9.45
N PHE A 88 11.39 15.74 -8.71
CA PHE A 88 9.95 15.87 -8.92
C PHE A 88 9.43 17.26 -8.57
N GLU A 89 10.01 17.92 -7.56
CA GLU A 89 9.68 19.30 -7.20
C GLU A 89 10.07 20.28 -8.30
N ALA A 90 11.29 20.19 -8.82
CA ALA A 90 11.79 21.04 -9.90
C ALA A 90 10.97 20.88 -11.19
N ALA A 91 10.55 19.65 -11.50
CA ALA A 91 9.74 19.34 -12.67
C ALA A 91 8.23 19.61 -12.50
N GLY A 92 7.76 19.97 -11.29
CA GLY A 92 6.34 20.10 -11.00
C GLY A 92 5.56 18.77 -11.06
N ASP A 93 6.25 17.63 -10.99
CA ASP A 93 5.64 16.31 -11.12
C ASP A 93 4.94 15.89 -9.83
N SER A 94 3.63 16.17 -9.79
CA SER A 94 2.78 15.83 -8.66
C SER A 94 2.64 14.32 -8.44
N THR A 95 2.76 13.47 -9.48
CA THR A 95 2.69 12.01 -9.27
C THR A 95 3.96 11.51 -8.58
N GLY A 96 5.12 11.96 -9.02
CA GLY A 96 6.40 11.65 -8.40
C GLY A 96 6.47 12.12 -6.94
N ARG A 97 6.02 13.35 -6.67
CA ARG A 97 5.94 13.89 -5.30
C ARG A 97 5.03 13.04 -4.40
N ALA A 98 3.86 12.63 -4.89
CA ALA A 98 2.95 11.76 -4.14
C ALA A 98 3.63 10.43 -3.77
N ARG A 99 4.26 9.77 -4.74
CA ARG A 99 4.97 8.51 -4.55
C ARG A 99 6.14 8.64 -3.57
N ALA A 100 6.93 9.71 -3.68
CA ALA A 100 8.06 9.96 -2.79
C ALA A 100 7.60 10.14 -1.34
N HIS A 101 6.61 11.00 -1.09
CA HIS A 101 6.05 11.21 0.25
C HIS A 101 5.44 9.93 0.85
N LEU A 102 4.80 9.07 0.03
CA LEU A 102 4.35 7.76 0.50
C LEU A 102 5.50 6.91 1.05
N ARG A 103 6.67 6.90 0.40
CA ARG A 103 7.83 6.12 0.89
C ARG A 103 8.47 6.72 2.12
N LEU A 104 8.53 8.04 2.23
CA LEU A 104 8.99 8.72 3.44
C LEU A 104 8.09 8.39 4.63
N ALA A 105 6.77 8.53 4.46
CA ALA A 105 5.80 8.18 5.48
C ALA A 105 5.89 6.70 5.92
N GLN A 106 6.07 5.78 4.97
CA GLN A 106 6.23 4.36 5.27
C GLN A 106 7.45 4.08 6.16
N GLN A 107 8.54 4.85 6.05
CA GLN A 107 9.66 4.74 6.98
C GLN A 107 9.23 5.12 8.40
N PHE A 108 8.51 6.23 8.57
CA PHE A 108 8.01 6.64 9.88
C PHE A 108 7.02 5.62 10.48
N GLN A 109 6.10 5.07 9.68
CA GLN A 109 5.17 4.03 10.15
C GLN A 109 5.90 2.79 10.66
N ARG A 110 6.95 2.32 9.97
CA ARG A 110 7.75 1.18 10.42
C ARG A 110 8.49 1.44 11.72
N SER A 111 8.77 2.70 12.05
CA SER A 111 9.39 3.12 13.31
C SER A 111 8.37 3.50 14.39
N GLY A 112 7.07 3.24 14.20
CA GLY A 112 6.00 3.61 15.14
C GLY A 112 5.70 5.12 15.20
N ARG A 113 6.34 5.92 14.34
CA ARG A 113 6.24 7.38 14.28
C ARG A 113 5.03 7.83 13.47
N HIS A 114 3.84 7.46 13.93
CA HIS A 114 2.60 7.60 13.16
C HIS A 114 2.14 9.05 12.93
N GLU A 115 2.38 9.96 13.87
CA GLU A 115 2.05 11.37 13.69
C GLU A 115 2.90 12.00 12.58
N GLU A 116 4.19 11.68 12.53
CA GLU A 116 5.10 12.16 11.49
C GLU A 116 4.79 11.53 10.14
N ALA A 117 4.42 10.25 10.14
CA ALA A 117 3.93 9.57 8.94
C ALA A 117 2.69 10.27 8.36
N GLU A 118 1.73 10.67 9.19
CA GLU A 118 0.51 11.34 8.72
C GLU A 118 0.82 12.65 7.98
N ARG A 119 1.83 13.42 8.42
CA ARG A 119 2.22 14.67 7.75
C ARG A 119 2.69 14.43 6.31
N ASP A 120 3.54 13.43 6.09
CA ASP A 120 3.98 13.05 4.74
C ASP A 120 2.83 12.41 3.94
N GLN A 121 1.95 11.63 4.57
CA GLN A 121 0.78 11.05 3.88
C GLN A 121 -0.22 12.12 3.44
N ALA A 122 -0.40 13.18 4.22
CA ALA A 122 -1.24 14.32 3.84
C ALA A 122 -0.69 15.03 2.61
N ARG A 123 0.63 15.24 2.53
CA ARG A 123 1.31 15.76 1.33
C ARG A 123 1.16 14.83 0.13
N ALA A 124 1.33 13.52 0.36
CA ALA A 124 1.11 12.54 -0.69
C ALA A 124 -0.32 12.58 -1.25
N LEU A 125 -1.32 12.70 -0.37
CA LEU A 125 -2.73 12.83 -0.74
C LEU A 125 -2.98 14.10 -1.55
N GLU A 126 -2.44 15.25 -1.12
CA GLU A 126 -2.56 16.52 -1.85
C GLU A 126 -2.03 16.39 -3.27
N HIS A 127 -0.81 15.88 -3.43
CA HIS A 127 -0.20 15.71 -4.76
C HIS A 127 -0.91 14.65 -5.61
N ALA A 128 -1.40 13.56 -5.01
CA ALA A 128 -2.21 12.58 -5.73
C ALA A 128 -3.57 13.15 -6.18
N VAL A 129 -4.14 14.08 -5.41
CA VAL A 129 -5.35 14.80 -5.80
C VAL A 129 -5.07 15.71 -7.00
N LEU A 130 -4.01 16.51 -6.93
CA LEU A 130 -3.59 17.41 -8.01
C LEU A 130 -3.29 16.67 -9.31
N ALA A 131 -2.62 15.52 -9.23
CA ALA A 131 -2.26 14.72 -10.40
C ALA A 131 -3.41 13.85 -10.96
N GLY A 132 -4.54 13.73 -10.25
CA GLY A 132 -5.55 12.73 -10.58
C GLY A 132 -5.04 11.28 -10.45
N ALA A 133 -4.01 11.06 -9.61
CA ALA A 133 -3.33 9.79 -9.43
C ALA A 133 -4.11 8.92 -8.42
N GLU A 134 -5.11 8.20 -8.91
CA GLU A 134 -6.04 7.41 -8.07
C GLU A 134 -5.37 6.28 -7.26
N PRO A 135 -4.38 5.53 -7.77
CA PRO A 135 -3.66 4.53 -6.95
C PRO A 135 -2.93 5.16 -5.75
N GLU A 136 -2.20 6.25 -5.98
CA GLU A 136 -1.47 6.99 -4.95
C GLU A 136 -2.44 7.62 -3.94
N ARG A 137 -3.58 8.13 -4.40
CA ARG A 137 -4.64 8.65 -3.53
C ARG A 137 -5.19 7.58 -2.59
N ALA A 138 -5.55 6.42 -3.13
CA ALA A 138 -6.05 5.30 -2.34
C ALA A 138 -4.97 4.77 -1.36
N GLY A 139 -3.72 4.71 -1.80
CA GLY A 139 -2.58 4.36 -0.97
C GLY A 139 -2.35 5.33 0.18
N ALA A 140 -2.38 6.64 -0.08
CA ALA A 140 -2.24 7.68 0.93
C ALA A 140 -3.36 7.62 1.96
N LEU A 141 -4.62 7.50 1.52
CA LEU A 141 -5.78 7.41 2.43
C LEU A 141 -5.74 6.16 3.30
N GLY A 142 -5.43 5.00 2.73
CA GLY A 142 -5.25 3.77 3.52
C GLY A 142 -4.13 3.91 4.55
N ALA A 143 -3.01 4.52 4.15
CA ALA A 143 -1.87 4.73 5.04
C ALA A 143 -2.18 5.75 6.17
N ILE A 144 -2.94 6.82 5.89
CA ILE A 144 -3.47 7.74 6.91
C ILE A 144 -4.34 6.98 7.90
N GLY A 145 -5.26 6.14 7.41
CA GLY A 145 -6.11 5.33 8.28
C GLY A 145 -5.30 4.42 9.22
N ILE A 146 -4.23 3.79 8.72
CA ILE A 146 -3.32 2.99 9.56
C ILE A 146 -2.62 3.87 10.60
N SER A 147 -2.13 5.06 10.24
CA SER A 147 -1.51 6.00 11.18
C SER A 147 -2.50 6.49 12.24
N LEU A 148 -3.76 6.71 11.89
CA LEU A 148 -4.82 7.08 12.84
C LEU A 148 -5.17 5.94 13.80
N TRP A 149 -5.09 4.68 13.34
CA TRP A 149 -5.29 3.51 14.19
C TRP A 149 -4.12 3.27 15.15
N ARG A 150 -2.88 3.31 14.64
CA ARG A 150 -1.68 2.94 15.42
C ARG A 150 -1.01 4.13 16.12
N GLY A 151 -1.44 5.35 15.82
CA GLY A 151 -0.88 6.59 16.34
C GLY A 151 -1.53 7.09 17.63
N PRO A 152 -1.11 8.28 18.10
CA PRO A 152 -1.52 8.80 19.41
C PRO A 152 -2.92 9.43 19.41
N VAL A 153 -3.58 9.56 18.25
CA VAL A 153 -4.91 10.19 18.14
C VAL A 153 -5.95 9.32 18.85
N PRO A 154 -6.77 9.88 19.78
CA PRO A 154 -7.81 9.11 20.46
C PRO A 154 -8.80 8.48 19.48
N VAL A 155 -9.17 7.22 19.73
CA VAL A 155 -10.01 6.41 18.84
C VAL A 155 -11.29 7.13 18.36
N PRO A 156 -12.08 7.83 19.20
CA PRO A 156 -13.25 8.56 18.73
C PRO A 156 -12.93 9.64 17.69
N ALA A 157 -11.82 10.37 17.88
CA ALA A 157 -11.38 11.40 16.95
C ALA A 157 -10.83 10.78 15.65
N ALA A 158 -10.10 9.67 15.75
CA ALA A 158 -9.62 8.90 14.59
C ALA A 158 -10.79 8.38 13.72
N VAL A 159 -11.86 7.88 14.33
CA VAL A 159 -13.09 7.46 13.61
C VAL A 159 -13.70 8.63 12.84
N VAL A 160 -13.87 9.79 13.49
CA VAL A 160 -14.39 11.00 12.83
C VAL A 160 -13.51 11.39 11.64
N ARG A 161 -12.18 11.38 11.82
CA ARG A 161 -11.22 11.71 10.76
C ARG A 161 -11.33 10.76 9.56
N CYS A 162 -11.33 9.44 9.79
CA CYS A 162 -11.50 8.43 8.74
C CYS A 162 -12.83 8.60 7.98
N ARG A 163 -13.93 8.87 8.69
CA ARG A 163 -15.24 9.11 8.05
C ARG A 163 -15.26 10.38 7.21
N THR A 164 -14.65 11.46 7.68
CA THR A 164 -14.52 12.70 6.91
C THR A 164 -13.72 12.47 5.62
N LEU A 165 -12.62 11.71 5.70
CA LEU A 165 -11.82 11.35 4.53
C LEU A 165 -12.59 10.45 3.54
N LEU A 166 -13.38 9.48 4.04
CA LEU A 166 -14.26 8.68 3.20
C LEU A 166 -15.34 9.52 2.52
N ALA A 167 -15.93 10.49 3.22
CA ALA A 167 -16.93 11.39 2.64
C ALA A 167 -16.32 12.25 1.53
N ALA A 168 -15.12 12.78 1.74
CA ALA A 168 -14.42 13.64 0.78
C ALA A 168 -13.90 12.87 -0.45
N HIS A 169 -13.39 11.64 -0.25
CA HIS A 169 -12.63 10.93 -1.29
C HIS A 169 -13.23 9.59 -1.72
N GLY A 170 -14.25 9.06 -1.04
CA GLY A 170 -14.79 7.73 -1.31
C GLY A 170 -15.80 7.67 -2.47
N ALA A 171 -16.48 8.78 -2.76
CA ALA A 171 -17.49 8.83 -3.82
C ALA A 171 -16.87 8.50 -5.20
N GLY A 172 -17.43 7.50 -5.88
CA GLY A 172 -16.97 7.01 -7.18
C GLY A 172 -15.59 6.32 -7.19
N ARG A 173 -14.97 6.12 -6.02
CA ARG A 173 -13.59 5.62 -5.89
C ARG A 173 -13.53 4.35 -5.05
N PRO A 174 -13.80 3.18 -5.66
CA PRO A 174 -13.89 1.93 -4.93
C PRO A 174 -12.58 1.55 -4.24
N THR A 175 -11.41 1.81 -4.85
CA THR A 175 -10.11 1.53 -4.23
C THR A 175 -9.89 2.33 -2.95
N VAL A 176 -10.31 3.61 -2.91
CA VAL A 176 -10.26 4.44 -1.69
C VAL A 176 -11.12 3.84 -0.59
N ARG A 177 -12.35 3.41 -0.93
CA ARG A 177 -13.25 2.77 0.04
C ARG A 177 -12.66 1.48 0.58
N VAL A 178 -12.05 0.65 -0.28
CA VAL A 178 -11.35 -0.57 0.16
C VAL A 178 -10.25 -0.24 1.16
N THR A 179 -9.32 0.65 0.80
CA THR A 179 -8.12 0.90 1.61
C THR A 179 -8.42 1.61 2.92
N LEU A 180 -9.40 2.53 2.95
CA LEU A 180 -9.72 3.32 4.14
C LEU A 180 -10.76 2.66 5.06
N ASN A 181 -11.67 1.82 4.54
CA ASN A 181 -12.60 1.06 5.39
C ASN A 181 -11.87 0.03 6.28
N CYS A 182 -10.73 -0.50 5.83
CA CYS A 182 -9.95 -1.49 6.58
C CYS A 182 -9.48 -0.97 7.96
N PRO A 183 -8.70 0.13 8.05
CA PRO A 183 -8.33 0.70 9.35
C PRO A 183 -9.52 1.30 10.11
N LEU A 184 -10.55 1.81 9.42
CA LEU A 184 -11.78 2.26 10.08
C LEU A 184 -12.51 1.11 10.80
N ALA A 185 -12.50 -0.10 10.22
CA ALA A 185 -13.08 -1.27 10.87
C ALA A 185 -12.39 -1.58 12.20
N VAL A 186 -11.05 -1.50 12.23
CA VAL A 186 -10.29 -1.73 13.46
C VAL A 186 -10.59 -0.66 14.50
N LEU A 187 -10.69 0.61 14.09
CA LEU A 187 -11.08 1.70 14.98
C LEU A 187 -12.49 1.49 15.57
N TYR A 188 -13.44 0.96 14.80
CA TYR A 188 -14.75 0.58 15.35
C TYR A 188 -14.64 -0.59 16.34
N ALA A 189 -13.87 -1.63 16.03
CA ALA A 189 -13.66 -2.76 16.94
C ALA A 189 -13.04 -2.32 18.28
N LEU A 190 -12.09 -1.37 18.27
CA LEU A 190 -11.51 -0.77 19.48
C LEU A 190 -12.54 -0.05 20.37
N GLN A 191 -13.69 0.35 19.82
CA GLN A 191 -14.80 0.95 20.56
C GLN A 191 -15.88 -0.07 20.97
N GLY A 192 -15.65 -1.37 20.76
CA GLY A 192 -16.67 -2.41 20.93
C GLY A 192 -17.79 -2.38 19.88
N ARG A 193 -17.60 -1.62 18.79
CA ARG A 193 -18.57 -1.42 17.71
C ARG A 193 -18.40 -2.49 16.62
N THR A 194 -18.64 -3.74 17.01
CA THR A 194 -18.28 -4.91 16.20
C THR A 194 -19.10 -5.01 14.91
N GLU A 195 -20.39 -4.63 14.93
CA GLU A 195 -21.23 -4.65 13.73
C GLU A 195 -20.75 -3.63 12.69
N GLU A 196 -20.40 -2.41 13.10
CA GLU A 196 -19.84 -1.43 12.18
C GLU A 196 -18.48 -1.85 11.64
N ALA A 197 -17.64 -2.49 12.47
CA ALA A 197 -16.38 -3.07 12.04
C ALA A 197 -16.57 -4.13 10.93
N ARG A 198 -17.50 -5.08 11.15
CA ARG A 198 -17.84 -6.11 10.16
C ARG A 198 -18.42 -5.49 8.89
N GLY A 199 -19.29 -4.49 8.99
CA GLY A 199 -19.85 -3.78 7.86
C GLY A 199 -18.78 -3.12 6.98
N CYS A 200 -17.79 -2.47 7.60
CA CYS A 200 -16.66 -1.85 6.88
C CYS A 200 -15.84 -2.89 6.11
N LEU A 201 -15.49 -4.02 6.74
CA LEU A 201 -14.72 -5.08 6.10
C LEU A 201 -15.52 -5.78 4.98
N ALA A 202 -16.80 -6.07 5.20
CA ALA A 202 -17.67 -6.67 4.18
C ALA A 202 -17.80 -5.78 2.94
N GLU A 203 -17.89 -4.46 3.13
CA GLU A 203 -17.88 -3.52 2.02
C GLU A 203 -16.54 -3.54 1.26
N ALA A 204 -15.42 -3.53 2.00
CA ALA A 204 -14.09 -3.56 1.41
C ALA A 204 -13.85 -4.86 0.62
N GLU A 205 -14.22 -6.03 1.17
CA GLU A 205 -14.15 -7.33 0.50
C GLU A 205 -14.98 -7.34 -0.79
N ARG A 206 -16.24 -6.87 -0.72
CA ARG A 206 -17.13 -6.81 -1.89
C ARG A 206 -16.57 -5.91 -3.00
N LEU A 207 -15.96 -4.78 -2.64
CA LEU A 207 -15.37 -3.86 -3.60
C LEU A 207 -14.07 -4.41 -4.19
N ALA A 208 -13.21 -5.02 -3.37
CA ALA A 208 -11.97 -5.65 -3.83
C ALA A 208 -12.25 -6.77 -4.83
N GLY A 209 -13.24 -7.63 -4.55
CA GLY A 209 -13.64 -8.71 -5.45
C GLY A 209 -14.15 -8.21 -6.82
N LYS A 210 -14.87 -7.07 -6.85
CA LYS A 210 -15.32 -6.45 -8.11
C LYS A 210 -14.17 -5.84 -8.92
N LEU A 211 -13.09 -5.46 -8.27
CA LEU A 211 -11.92 -4.83 -8.89
C LEU A 211 -10.86 -5.84 -9.32
N GLY A 212 -10.94 -7.09 -8.86
CA GLY A 212 -9.83 -8.05 -8.99
C GLY A 212 -8.56 -7.55 -8.28
N PHE A 213 -8.72 -6.83 -7.17
CA PHE A 213 -7.62 -6.16 -6.48
C PHE A 213 -6.77 -7.19 -5.72
N ALA A 214 -5.76 -7.77 -6.39
CA ALA A 214 -4.99 -8.90 -5.91
C ALA A 214 -4.29 -8.62 -4.57
N GLU A 215 -3.84 -7.38 -4.34
CA GLU A 215 -3.22 -6.97 -3.07
C GLU A 215 -4.18 -7.11 -1.88
N ALA A 216 -5.49 -7.01 -2.12
CA ALA A 216 -6.52 -7.15 -1.09
C ALA A 216 -6.57 -8.55 -0.47
N GLU A 217 -6.20 -9.58 -1.24
CA GLU A 217 -6.11 -10.96 -0.74
C GLU A 217 -5.06 -11.10 0.39
N VAL A 218 -4.10 -10.18 0.45
CA VAL A 218 -3.06 -10.17 1.50
C VAL A 218 -3.48 -9.31 2.68
N PHE A 219 -3.88 -8.04 2.45
CA PHE A 219 -4.11 -7.13 3.58
C PHE A 219 -5.49 -7.27 4.23
N LEU A 220 -6.57 -7.59 3.49
CA LEU A 220 -7.92 -7.69 4.09
C LEU A 220 -7.98 -8.72 5.22
N PRO A 221 -7.41 -9.94 5.07
CA PRO A 221 -7.42 -10.91 6.16
C PRO A 221 -6.64 -10.42 7.40
N VAL A 222 -5.61 -9.58 7.25
CA VAL A 222 -4.87 -9.00 8.39
C VAL A 222 -5.74 -8.05 9.20
N PHE A 223 -6.47 -7.14 8.52
CA PHE A 223 -7.41 -6.24 9.21
C PHE A 223 -8.56 -7.01 9.83
N ARG A 224 -9.09 -8.03 9.14
CA ARG A 224 -10.12 -8.90 9.68
C ARG A 224 -9.63 -9.65 10.91
N ALA A 225 -8.43 -10.24 10.87
CA ALA A 225 -7.82 -10.90 12.02
C ALA A 225 -7.71 -9.94 13.22
N THR A 226 -7.33 -8.69 12.97
CA THR A 226 -7.26 -7.67 14.02
C THR A 226 -8.63 -7.40 14.66
N VAL A 227 -9.69 -7.26 13.84
CA VAL A 227 -11.07 -7.08 14.35
C VAL A 227 -11.54 -8.30 15.14
N GLU A 228 -11.22 -9.50 14.66
CA GLU A 228 -11.55 -10.77 15.33
C GLU A 228 -10.85 -10.90 16.69
N ALA A 229 -9.55 -10.59 16.75
CA ALA A 229 -8.76 -10.59 17.98
C ALA A 229 -9.31 -9.59 19.01
N LEU A 230 -9.60 -8.36 18.60
CA LEU A 230 -10.21 -7.34 19.47
C LEU A 230 -11.60 -7.74 19.98
N SER A 231 -12.27 -8.67 19.29
CA SER A 231 -13.55 -9.25 19.70
C SER A 231 -13.41 -10.50 20.56
N GLY A 232 -12.20 -10.86 21.00
CA GLY A 232 -11.92 -12.06 21.80
C GLY A 232 -11.95 -13.37 21.00
N ARG A 233 -11.86 -13.32 19.66
CA ARG A 233 -11.88 -14.51 18.79
C ARG A 233 -10.49 -14.85 18.25
N THR A 234 -9.55 -15.12 19.17
CA THR A 234 -8.12 -15.35 18.86
C THR A 234 -7.89 -16.47 17.84
N ALA A 235 -8.60 -17.60 17.97
CA ALA A 235 -8.46 -18.72 17.03
C ALA A 235 -8.83 -18.34 15.58
N ALA A 236 -9.93 -17.58 15.41
CA ALA A 236 -10.35 -17.09 14.09
C ALA A 236 -9.35 -16.08 13.53
N ALA A 237 -8.77 -15.22 14.38
CA ALA A 237 -7.72 -14.29 13.98
C ALA A 237 -6.46 -15.02 13.47
N LEU A 238 -6.01 -16.07 14.17
CA LEU A 238 -4.85 -16.87 13.76
C LEU A 238 -5.07 -17.59 12.42
N GLU A 239 -6.28 -18.11 12.16
CA GLU A 239 -6.62 -18.72 10.87
C GLU A 239 -6.53 -17.69 9.72
N LEU A 240 -7.08 -16.48 9.95
CA LEU A 240 -7.03 -15.39 8.98
C LEU A 240 -5.58 -14.93 8.70
N LEU A 241 -4.73 -14.86 9.72
CA LEU A 241 -3.31 -14.57 9.56
C LEU A 241 -2.59 -15.67 8.78
N GLY A 242 -2.93 -16.95 9.00
CA GLY A 242 -2.42 -18.06 8.19
C GLY A 242 -2.79 -17.93 6.70
N ARG A 243 -4.02 -17.51 6.40
CA ARG A 243 -4.46 -17.21 5.03
C ARG A 243 -3.69 -16.04 4.41
N ALA A 244 -3.44 -14.98 5.20
CA ALA A 244 -2.65 -13.83 4.77
C ALA A 244 -1.19 -14.22 4.44
N ASP A 245 -0.53 -15.04 5.28
CA ASP A 245 0.83 -15.52 5.00
C ASP A 245 0.87 -16.38 3.74
N ALA A 246 -0.09 -17.30 3.58
CA ALA A 246 -0.19 -18.12 2.37
C ALA A 246 -0.37 -17.27 1.10
N ALA A 247 -1.20 -16.22 1.16
CA ALA A 247 -1.37 -15.28 0.05
C ALA A 247 -0.08 -14.50 -0.22
N ALA A 248 0.56 -13.96 0.81
CA ALA A 248 1.81 -13.21 0.70
C ALA A 248 2.96 -14.06 0.11
N ARG A 249 3.02 -15.37 0.41
CA ARG A 249 3.97 -16.31 -0.21
C ARG A 249 3.74 -16.46 -1.71
N ARG A 250 2.48 -16.60 -2.14
CA ARG A 250 2.13 -16.73 -3.56
C ARG A 250 2.44 -15.46 -4.36
N THR A 251 2.28 -14.29 -3.75
CA THR A 251 2.46 -12.99 -4.43
C THR A 251 3.84 -12.38 -4.25
N GLY A 252 4.74 -13.02 -3.49
CA GLY A 252 6.08 -12.50 -3.21
C GLY A 252 6.10 -11.27 -2.28
N ALA A 253 5.03 -11.03 -1.52
CA ALA A 253 4.91 -9.89 -0.62
C ALA A 253 5.70 -10.10 0.70
N ALA A 254 7.02 -10.22 0.62
CA ALA A 254 7.89 -10.57 1.75
C ALA A 254 7.70 -9.65 2.98
N GLY A 255 7.56 -8.33 2.78
CA GLY A 255 7.34 -7.38 3.87
C GLY A 255 6.03 -7.62 4.64
N MET A 256 4.99 -8.11 3.98
CA MET A 256 3.72 -8.47 4.64
C MET A 256 3.85 -9.75 5.46
N ARG A 257 4.70 -10.71 5.04
CA ARG A 257 4.90 -11.96 5.79
C ARG A 257 5.48 -11.71 7.17
N THR A 258 6.48 -10.83 7.28
CA THR A 258 7.04 -10.45 8.59
C THR A 258 5.99 -9.81 9.49
N ALA A 259 5.16 -8.90 8.96
CA ALA A 259 4.10 -8.26 9.74
C ALA A 259 3.05 -9.28 10.23
N VAL A 260 2.62 -10.20 9.35
CA VAL A 260 1.68 -11.27 9.68
C VAL A 260 2.24 -12.21 10.76
N ALA A 261 3.52 -12.59 10.65
CA ALA A 261 4.21 -13.41 11.63
C ALA A 261 4.28 -12.74 13.01
N LEU A 262 4.61 -11.45 13.05
CA LEU A 262 4.64 -10.67 14.29
C LEU A 262 3.25 -10.54 14.94
N ASP A 263 2.21 -10.25 14.15
CA ASP A 263 0.84 -10.18 14.68
C ASP A 263 0.37 -11.55 15.19
N ALA A 264 0.71 -12.65 14.51
CA ALA A 264 0.40 -14.00 14.97
C ALA A 264 1.16 -14.35 16.25
N ALA A 265 2.46 -14.08 16.31
CA ALA A 265 3.28 -14.34 17.50
C ALA A 265 2.75 -13.59 18.73
N ARG A 266 2.34 -12.32 18.56
CA ARG A 266 1.69 -11.55 19.64
C ARG A 266 0.44 -12.25 20.16
N LEU A 267 -0.46 -12.70 19.26
CA LEU A 267 -1.69 -13.39 19.67
C LEU A 267 -1.42 -14.71 20.38
N GLU A 268 -0.37 -15.45 20.00
CA GLU A 268 0.04 -16.67 20.71
C GLU A 268 0.61 -16.34 22.10
N LEU A 269 1.38 -15.25 22.23
CA LEU A 269 1.90 -14.77 23.52
C LEU A 269 0.79 -14.30 24.47
N ASP A 270 -0.21 -13.56 23.96
CA ASP A 270 -1.36 -13.10 24.74
C ASP A 270 -2.15 -14.29 25.36
N GLU A 271 -2.04 -15.47 24.75
CA GLU A 271 -2.64 -16.74 25.19
C GLU A 271 -1.69 -17.63 26.01
N GLY A 272 -0.47 -17.16 26.29
CA GLY A 272 0.55 -17.91 27.03
C GLY A 272 1.22 -19.05 26.26
N ARG A 273 1.12 -19.07 24.92
CA ARG A 273 1.67 -20.13 24.05
C ARG A 273 3.03 -19.73 23.48
N GLU A 274 4.03 -19.61 24.36
CA GLU A 274 5.38 -19.11 24.02
C GLU A 274 6.08 -19.93 22.92
N ASP A 275 6.02 -21.26 22.97
CA ASP A 275 6.63 -22.14 21.95
C ASP A 275 6.04 -21.89 20.55
N LEU A 276 4.72 -21.71 20.47
CA LEU A 276 4.04 -21.40 19.21
C LEU A 276 4.41 -20.00 18.72
N ALA A 277 4.50 -19.02 19.63
CA ALA A 277 4.94 -17.67 19.28
C ALA A 277 6.36 -17.68 18.69
N ALA A 278 7.29 -18.41 19.30
CA ALA A 278 8.65 -18.58 18.79
C ALA A 278 8.65 -19.25 17.40
N ALA A 279 7.83 -20.29 17.21
CA ALA A 279 7.70 -20.97 15.92
C ALA A 279 7.12 -20.07 14.81
N ARG A 280 6.35 -19.03 15.13
CA ARG A 280 5.88 -18.04 14.13
C ARG A 280 7.00 -17.14 13.61
N LEU A 281 8.07 -16.95 14.40
CA LEU A 281 9.17 -16.03 14.10
C LEU A 281 10.42 -16.72 13.54
N ALA A 282 10.47 -18.06 13.59
CA ALA A 282 11.51 -18.89 12.99
C ALA A 282 11.33 -19.03 11.48
#